data_AF-A0AAV0I0B1-F1
#
_entry.id   AF-A0AAV0I0B1-F1
#
_cell.length_a   1.000
_cell.length_b   1.000
_cell.length_c   1.000
_cell.angle_alpha   90.00
_cell.angle_beta   90.00
_cell.angle_gamma   90.00
#
_symmetry.space_group_name_H-M   'P 1'
#
loop_
_entity.id
_entity.type
_entity.pdbx_description
1 polymer ?
#
loop_
_entity_poly.entity_id
_entity_poly.type
_entity_poly.pdbx_seq_one_letter_code
_entity_poly.pdbx_strand_id
1 'polypeptide(L)'
;MLRVSPLGKNRVAMVESGAVFELVELELAAAGSLTESRRTTELVLGVLFNLCCCAEGRAEFLRHRAGVAVVAKRLMKASSPAADERAVMILSLVCKFSGTNAVLQELLSVKAVAKLCVVLQSDAAAHLKEKVAEILRLYSGEEWKSNPCMDTCLLSRYQYQS
;
A
#
# COMPACT_ATOMS: atom_id res chain seq x y z
N MET A 1 -8.63 -6.55 -21.62
CA MET A 1 -7.22 -6.27 -21.29
C MET A 1 -6.85 -4.91 -21.84
N LEU A 2 -6.60 -3.90 -21.00
CA LEU A 2 -5.98 -2.66 -21.46
C LEU A 2 -4.48 -2.93 -21.63
N ARG A 3 -4.04 -3.06 -22.89
CA ARG A 3 -2.62 -2.94 -23.23
C ARG A 3 -2.24 -1.47 -23.11
N VAL A 4 -1.95 -1.04 -21.89
CA VAL A 4 -1.20 0.19 -21.69
C VAL A 4 0.19 -0.05 -22.29
N SER A 5 0.67 0.86 -23.13
CA SER A 5 2.02 0.81 -23.72
C SER A 5 3.08 0.52 -22.64
N PRO A 6 4.31 0.06 -22.96
CA PRO A 6 5.26 -0.35 -21.92
C PRO A 6 5.65 0.84 -21.03
N LEU A 7 4.85 1.08 -19.98
CA LEU A 7 5.02 2.11 -18.94
C LEU A 7 6.41 2.01 -18.31
N GLY A 8 7.04 0.83 -18.37
CA GLY A 8 8.41 0.60 -17.95
C GLY A 8 9.45 1.47 -18.66
N LYS A 9 9.20 1.98 -19.88
CA LYS A 9 10.18 2.78 -20.64
C LYS A 9 10.21 4.26 -20.26
N ASN A 10 9.19 4.78 -19.57
CA ASN A 10 9.14 6.22 -19.27
C ASN A 10 8.66 6.57 -17.85
N ARG A 11 8.84 5.65 -16.89
CA ARG A 11 8.46 5.89 -15.49
C ARG A 11 9.07 7.16 -14.94
N VAL A 12 10.37 7.38 -15.20
CA VAL A 12 11.08 8.58 -14.72
C VAL A 12 10.43 9.85 -15.29
N ALA A 13 10.17 9.91 -16.60
CA ALA A 13 9.50 11.09 -17.18
C ALA A 13 8.09 11.31 -16.64
N MET A 14 7.33 10.26 -16.33
CA MET A 14 6.02 10.40 -15.69
C MET A 14 6.13 10.93 -14.26
N VAL A 15 7.15 10.49 -13.51
CA VAL A 15 7.44 11.01 -12.18
C VAL A 15 7.84 12.48 -12.27
N GLU A 16 8.73 12.83 -13.21
CA GLU A 16 9.17 14.21 -13.47
C GLU A 16 8.03 15.13 -13.91
N SER A 17 7.02 14.60 -14.61
CA SER A 17 5.81 15.35 -14.99
C SER A 17 4.80 15.51 -13.85
N GLY A 18 5.14 15.10 -12.62
CA GLY A 18 4.27 15.21 -11.45
C GLY A 18 3.14 14.17 -11.36
N ALA A 19 3.17 13.11 -12.19
CA ALA A 19 2.06 12.17 -12.28
C ALA A 19 1.75 11.47 -10.93
N VAL A 20 2.78 11.23 -10.10
CA VAL A 20 2.57 10.64 -8.77
C VAL A 20 1.67 11.52 -7.91
N PHE A 21 1.90 12.84 -7.91
CA PHE A 21 1.14 13.79 -7.10
C PHE A 21 -0.32 13.85 -7.56
N GLU A 22 -0.53 14.02 -8.86
CA GLU A 22 -1.86 14.06 -9.48
C GLU A 22 -2.67 12.78 -9.23
N LEU A 23 -2.03 11.61 -9.29
CA LEU A 23 -2.68 10.34 -9.01
C LEU A 23 -3.09 10.20 -7.54
N VAL A 24 -2.28 10.71 -6.60
CA VAL A 24 -2.63 10.69 -5.17
C VAL A 24 -3.78 11.67 -4.89
N GLU A 25 -3.76 12.87 -5.45
CA GLU A 25 -4.83 13.86 -5.30
C GLU A 25 -6.15 13.39 -5.93
N LEU A 26 -6.09 12.79 -7.12
CA LEU A 26 -7.25 12.20 -7.79
C LEU A 26 -7.91 11.14 -6.91
N GLU A 27 -7.10 10.26 -6.32
CA GLU A 27 -7.57 9.20 -5.45
C GLU A 27 -8.13 9.73 -4.13
N LEU A 28 -7.49 10.77 -3.57
CA LEU A 28 -7.93 11.46 -2.36
C LEU A 28 -9.29 12.12 -2.58
N ALA A 29 -9.46 12.84 -3.68
CA ALA A 29 -10.72 13.49 -4.06
C ALA A 29 -11.83 12.46 -4.30
N ALA A 30 -11.52 11.34 -4.98
CA ALA A 30 -12.48 10.27 -5.22
C ALA A 30 -12.95 9.63 -3.90
N ALA A 31 -12.09 9.57 -2.87
CA ALA A 31 -12.41 8.94 -1.60
C ALA A 31 -13.40 9.72 -0.71
N GLY A 32 -13.80 10.94 -1.12
CA GLY A 32 -14.87 11.74 -0.52
C GLY A 32 -16.16 11.83 -1.35
N SER A 33 -16.18 11.24 -2.55
CA SER A 33 -17.33 11.28 -3.45
C SER A 33 -18.22 10.04 -3.32
N LEU A 34 -19.53 10.23 -3.40
CA LEU A 34 -20.53 9.15 -3.50
C LEU A 34 -20.44 8.37 -4.83
N THR A 35 -19.70 8.89 -5.81
CA THR A 35 -19.54 8.32 -7.16
C THR A 35 -18.20 7.63 -7.39
N GLU A 36 -17.58 7.13 -6.32
CA GLU A 36 -16.27 6.48 -6.42
C GLU A 36 -16.29 5.33 -7.44
N SER A 37 -15.61 5.53 -8.57
CA SER A 37 -15.52 4.53 -9.64
C SER A 37 -14.44 3.52 -9.31
N ARG A 38 -14.84 2.30 -8.90
CA ARG A 38 -13.96 1.15 -8.66
C ARG A 38 -12.87 0.99 -9.74
N ARG A 39 -13.25 1.13 -11.01
CA ARG A 39 -12.34 0.99 -12.15
C ARG A 39 -11.25 2.08 -12.15
N THR A 40 -11.61 3.29 -11.75
CA THR A 40 -10.67 4.42 -11.67
C THR A 40 -9.67 4.17 -10.55
N THR A 41 -10.14 3.78 -9.36
CA THR A 41 -9.29 3.40 -8.22
C THR A 41 -8.30 2.29 -8.59
N GLU A 42 -8.77 1.21 -9.24
CA GLU A 42 -7.91 0.12 -9.69
C GLU A 42 -6.84 0.58 -10.69
N LEU A 43 -7.20 1.47 -11.62
CA LEU A 43 -6.26 2.04 -12.59
C LEU A 43 -5.23 2.95 -11.91
N VAL A 44 -5.67 3.85 -11.04
CA VAL A 44 -4.81 4.79 -10.31
C VAL A 44 -3.79 4.02 -9.46
N LEU A 45 -4.24 3.05 -8.66
CA LEU A 45 -3.34 2.21 -7.87
C LEU A 45 -2.43 1.35 -8.74
N GLY A 46 -2.90 0.90 -9.91
CA GLY A 46 -2.07 0.18 -10.88
C GLY A 46 -0.92 1.03 -11.45
N VAL A 47 -1.19 2.30 -11.74
CA VAL A 47 -0.16 3.25 -12.21
C VAL A 47 0.77 3.64 -11.06
N LEU A 48 0.23 3.98 -9.88
CA LEU A 48 1.04 4.29 -8.69
C LEU A 48 1.97 3.12 -8.32
N PHE A 49 1.48 1.88 -8.35
CA PHE A 49 2.33 0.69 -8.16
C PHE A 49 3.49 0.66 -9.16
N ASN A 50 3.21 0.92 -10.44
CA ASN A 50 4.25 1.00 -11.45
C ASN A 50 5.26 2.10 -11.13
N LEU A 51 4.84 3.31 -10.79
CA LEU A 51 5.76 4.40 -10.49
C LEU A 51 6.62 4.09 -9.25
N CYS A 52 6.03 3.49 -8.20
CA CYS A 52 6.74 3.09 -6.98
C CYS A 52 7.77 1.96 -7.16
N CYS A 53 7.81 1.30 -8.32
CA CYS A 53 8.87 0.33 -8.62
C CYS A 53 10.24 0.98 -8.88
N CYS A 54 10.33 2.30 -9.16
CA CYS A 54 11.60 3.03 -9.21
C CYS A 54 11.79 3.91 -7.95
N ALA A 55 13.02 4.36 -7.70
CA ALA A 55 13.35 5.12 -6.48
C ALA A 55 12.70 6.51 -6.48
N GLU A 56 12.70 7.17 -7.63
CA GLU A 56 12.14 8.50 -7.87
C GLU A 56 10.63 8.48 -7.62
N GLY A 57 9.92 7.46 -8.12
CA GLY A 57 8.49 7.34 -7.90
C GLY A 57 8.14 7.13 -6.43
N ARG A 58 8.95 6.37 -5.67
CA ARG A 58 8.76 6.25 -4.21
C ARG A 58 9.07 7.55 -3.48
N ALA A 59 10.13 8.26 -3.89
CA ALA A 59 10.48 9.55 -3.31
C ALA A 59 9.34 10.57 -3.49
N GLU A 60 8.80 10.69 -4.70
CA GLU A 60 7.66 11.57 -4.99
C GLU A 60 6.38 11.11 -4.27
N PHE A 61 6.14 9.81 -4.17
CA PHE A 61 4.99 9.26 -3.44
C PHE A 61 5.05 9.63 -1.95
N LEU A 62 6.22 9.51 -1.33
CA LEU A 62 6.44 9.87 0.08
C LEU A 62 6.54 11.39 0.30
N ARG A 63 6.86 12.17 -0.73
CA ARG A 63 6.82 13.64 -0.68
C ARG A 63 5.39 14.17 -0.56
N HIS A 64 4.41 13.41 -1.06
CA HIS A 64 3.00 13.72 -0.92
C HIS A 64 2.47 13.30 0.47
N ARG A 65 2.01 14.27 1.28
CA ARG A 65 1.54 14.02 2.67
C ARG A 65 0.38 13.03 2.80
N ALA A 66 -0.42 12.87 1.76
CA ALA A 66 -1.53 11.90 1.72
C ALA A 66 -1.16 10.56 1.09
N GLY A 67 0.08 10.35 0.59
CA GLY A 67 0.43 9.17 -0.21
C GLY A 67 0.14 7.85 0.51
N VAL A 68 0.73 7.65 1.68
CA VAL A 68 0.52 6.42 2.47
C VAL A 68 -0.93 6.35 2.95
N ALA A 69 -1.51 7.46 3.40
CA ALA A 69 -2.89 7.52 3.89
C ALA A 69 -3.90 7.05 2.84
N VAL A 70 -3.77 7.51 1.60
CA VAL A 70 -4.62 7.15 0.47
C VAL A 70 -4.52 5.66 0.17
N VAL A 71 -3.31 5.12 0.07
CA VAL A 71 -3.10 3.69 -0.21
C VAL A 71 -3.60 2.83 0.97
N ALA A 72 -3.30 3.21 2.20
CA ALA A 72 -3.74 2.49 3.39
C ALA A 72 -5.27 2.54 3.58
N LYS A 73 -5.95 3.60 3.14
CA LYS A 73 -7.43 3.69 3.14
C LYS A 73 -8.06 2.64 2.21
N ARG A 74 -7.32 2.17 1.20
CA ARG A 74 -7.82 1.19 0.24
C ARG A 74 -7.81 -0.23 0.76
N LEU A 75 -6.83 -0.59 1.59
CA LEU A 75 -6.80 -1.87 2.28
C LEU A 75 -8.15 -2.15 2.98
N MET A 76 -8.83 -3.22 2.55
CA MET A 76 -10.10 -3.74 3.04
C MET A 76 -11.38 -3.07 2.50
N LYS A 77 -11.31 -2.28 1.41
CA LYS A 77 -12.53 -1.93 0.69
C LYS A 77 -13.00 -3.15 -0.11
N ALA A 78 -13.88 -3.95 0.50
CA ALA A 78 -14.43 -5.21 -0.02
C ALA A 78 -15.00 -5.13 -1.45
N SER A 79 -15.24 -3.93 -1.98
CA SER A 79 -15.69 -3.73 -3.35
C SER A 79 -14.59 -3.94 -4.41
N SER A 80 -13.29 -4.03 -4.08
CA SER A 80 -12.21 -4.21 -5.08
C SER A 80 -10.97 -4.98 -4.59
N PRO A 81 -10.91 -6.32 -4.80
CA PRO A 81 -9.73 -7.12 -4.48
C PRO A 81 -8.47 -6.70 -5.24
N ALA A 82 -8.61 -6.22 -6.48
CA ALA A 82 -7.47 -5.76 -7.29
C ALA A 82 -6.85 -4.47 -6.72
N ALA A 83 -7.67 -3.56 -6.18
CA ALA A 83 -7.19 -2.38 -5.49
C ALA A 83 -6.44 -2.75 -4.20
N ASP A 84 -6.99 -3.68 -3.41
CA ASP A 84 -6.34 -4.21 -2.20
C ASP A 84 -4.97 -4.81 -2.52
N GLU A 85 -4.89 -5.64 -3.57
CA GLU A 85 -3.64 -6.25 -4.02
C GLU A 85 -2.59 -5.17 -4.37
N ARG A 86 -2.99 -4.17 -5.17
CA ARG A 86 -2.08 -3.08 -5.56
C ARG A 86 -1.65 -2.23 -4.36
N ALA A 87 -2.55 -1.99 -3.41
CA ALA A 87 -2.22 -1.26 -2.20
C ALA A 87 -1.15 -1.99 -1.36
N VAL A 88 -1.31 -3.30 -1.12
CA VAL A 88 -0.29 -4.10 -0.42
C VAL A 88 1.04 -4.07 -1.17
N MET A 89 1.02 -4.18 -2.50
CA MET A 89 2.24 -4.17 -3.30
C MET A 89 2.97 -2.81 -3.24
N ILE A 90 2.25 -1.69 -3.28
CA ILE A 90 2.83 -0.34 -3.08
C ILE A 90 3.47 -0.24 -1.71
N LEU A 91 2.73 -0.61 -0.65
CA LEU A 91 3.23 -0.56 0.72
C LEU A 91 4.45 -1.47 0.91
N SER A 92 4.48 -2.65 0.27
CA SER A 92 5.63 -3.55 0.29
C SER A 92 6.87 -2.90 -0.31
N LEU A 93 6.76 -2.23 -1.47
CA LEU A 93 7.88 -1.52 -2.10
C LEU A 93 8.39 -0.37 -1.22
N VAL A 94 7.47 0.43 -0.68
CA VAL A 94 7.81 1.55 0.22
C VAL A 94 8.49 1.05 1.49
N CYS A 95 7.90 0.07 2.16
CA CYS A 95 8.43 -0.50 3.39
C CYS A 95 9.80 -1.17 3.18
N LYS A 96 10.00 -1.84 2.05
CA LYS A 96 11.25 -2.57 1.78
C LYS A 96 12.41 -1.66 1.37
N PHE A 97 12.13 -0.63 0.57
CA PHE A 97 13.19 0.15 -0.08
C PHE A 97 13.24 1.63 0.34
N SER A 98 12.26 2.11 1.09
CA SER A 98 12.14 3.51 1.51
C SER A 98 11.64 3.63 2.97
N GLY A 99 11.83 2.57 3.74
CA GLY A 99 11.46 2.50 5.16
C GLY A 99 12.30 3.43 6.02
N THR A 100 11.73 4.56 6.42
CA THR A 100 12.32 5.49 7.40
C THR A 100 11.38 5.63 8.59
N ASN A 101 11.87 6.04 9.76
CA ASN A 101 11.01 6.23 10.95
C ASN A 101 9.77 7.10 10.66
N ALA A 102 9.90 8.12 9.80
CA ALA A 102 8.76 8.94 9.39
C ALA A 102 7.66 8.12 8.67
N VAL A 103 8.06 7.21 7.78
CA VAL A 103 7.14 6.29 7.08
C VAL A 103 6.47 5.33 8.06
N LEU A 104 7.21 4.81 9.05
CA LEU A 104 6.63 3.93 10.08
C LEU A 104 5.58 4.66 10.91
N GLN A 105 5.90 5.89 11.36
CA GLN A 105 4.97 6.71 12.13
C GLN A 105 3.72 7.06 11.32
N GLU A 106 3.87 7.36 10.03
CA GLU A 106 2.73 7.58 9.14
C GLU A 106 1.86 6.31 9.02
N LEU A 107 2.46 5.14 8.76
CA LEU A 107 1.77 3.85 8.70
C LEU A 107 0.97 3.55 9.99
N LEU A 108 1.54 3.86 11.15
CA LEU A 108 0.86 3.73 12.44
C LEU A 108 -0.31 4.71 12.56
N SER A 109 -0.10 5.98 12.23
CA SER A 109 -1.12 7.04 12.33
C SER A 109 -2.36 6.76 11.46
N VAL A 110 -2.17 6.18 10.28
CA VAL A 110 -3.26 5.85 9.34
C VAL A 110 -3.84 4.45 9.56
N LYS A 111 -3.42 3.78 10.64
CA LYS A 111 -3.82 2.41 11.04
C LYS A 111 -3.55 1.37 9.93
N ALA A 112 -2.49 1.56 9.15
CA ALA A 112 -2.12 0.62 8.08
C ALA A 112 -1.77 -0.76 8.66
N VAL A 113 -1.06 -0.80 9.81
CA VAL A 113 -0.65 -2.05 10.47
C VAL A 113 -1.86 -2.93 10.81
N ALA A 114 -2.90 -2.34 11.42
CA ALA A 114 -4.12 -3.06 11.74
C ALA A 114 -4.83 -3.62 10.49
N LYS A 115 -4.84 -2.87 9.39
CA LYS A 115 -5.45 -3.31 8.13
C LYS A 115 -4.65 -4.43 7.46
N LEU A 116 -3.32 -4.33 7.46
CA LEU A 116 -2.42 -5.38 6.98
C LEU A 116 -2.63 -6.67 7.79
N CYS A 117 -2.79 -6.53 9.10
CA CYS A 117 -3.15 -7.61 10.01
C CYS A 117 -4.44 -8.33 9.60
N VAL A 118 -5.49 -7.58 9.26
CA VAL A 118 -6.73 -8.19 8.76
C VAL A 118 -6.53 -8.87 7.40
N VAL A 119 -5.73 -8.31 6.49
CA VAL A 119 -5.39 -8.97 5.22
C VAL A 119 -4.68 -10.31 5.46
N LEU A 120 -3.83 -10.39 6.49
CA LEU A 120 -3.16 -11.64 6.87
C LEU A 120 -4.16 -12.70 7.38
N GLN A 121 -5.20 -12.26 8.10
CA GLN A 121 -6.23 -13.12 8.71
C GLN A 121 -7.41 -13.46 7.77
N SER A 122 -7.54 -12.79 6.62
CA SER A 122 -8.61 -13.01 5.66
C SER A 122 -8.30 -14.16 4.68
N ASP A 123 -9.18 -14.42 3.71
CA ASP A 123 -8.92 -15.39 2.61
C ASP A 123 -8.11 -14.78 1.45
N ALA A 124 -7.23 -13.82 1.74
CA ALA A 124 -6.36 -13.23 0.73
C ALA A 124 -5.38 -14.26 0.12
N ALA A 125 -4.99 -14.03 -1.13
CA ALA A 125 -4.06 -14.88 -1.86
C ALA A 125 -2.72 -15.04 -1.13
N ALA A 126 -2.11 -16.22 -1.23
CA ALA A 126 -0.92 -16.60 -0.47
C ALA A 126 0.27 -15.64 -0.68
N HIS A 127 0.52 -15.22 -1.92
CA HIS A 127 1.60 -14.26 -2.25
C HIS A 127 1.37 -12.90 -1.58
N LEU A 128 0.11 -12.50 -1.40
CA LEU A 128 -0.23 -11.24 -0.75
C LEU A 128 0.02 -11.33 0.76
N LYS A 129 -0.41 -12.43 1.38
CA LYS A 129 -0.13 -12.74 2.79
C LYS A 129 1.37 -12.80 3.08
N GLU A 130 2.17 -13.34 2.16
CA GLU A 130 3.62 -13.35 2.26
C GLU A 130 4.21 -11.92 2.24
N LYS A 131 3.76 -11.05 1.34
CA LYS A 131 4.20 -9.65 1.29
C LYS A 131 3.82 -8.88 2.56
N VAL A 132 2.60 -9.08 3.05
CA VAL A 132 2.16 -8.53 4.33
C VAL A 132 3.07 -9.04 5.46
N ALA A 133 3.36 -10.33 5.47
CA ALA A 133 4.22 -10.93 6.47
C ALA A 133 5.64 -10.36 6.47
N GLU A 134 6.21 -10.08 5.29
CA GLU A 134 7.49 -9.38 5.16
C GLU A 134 7.43 -7.98 5.78
N ILE A 135 6.39 -7.19 5.45
CA ILE A 135 6.21 -5.83 6.00
C ILE A 135 6.17 -5.86 7.53
N LEU A 136 5.33 -6.72 8.12
CA LEU A 136 5.19 -6.82 9.56
C LEU A 136 6.49 -7.26 10.25
N ARG A 137 7.29 -8.12 9.61
CA ARG A 137 8.59 -8.56 10.15
C ARG A 137 9.63 -7.44 10.14
N LEU A 138 9.69 -6.65 9.07
CA LEU A 138 10.65 -5.54 8.92
C LEU A 138 10.56 -4.53 10.07
N TYR A 139 9.39 -4.37 10.67
CA TYR A 139 9.13 -3.36 11.70
C TYR A 139 8.72 -3.94 13.05
N SER A 140 9.01 -5.22 13.30
CA SER A 140 8.68 -5.95 14.53
C SER A 140 9.42 -5.47 15.81
N GLY A 141 10.09 -4.31 15.76
CA GLY A 141 10.73 -3.65 16.90
C GLY A 141 9.74 -3.04 17.91
N GLU A 142 10.25 -2.35 18.94
CA GLU A 142 9.44 -1.81 20.05
C GLU A 142 8.31 -0.88 19.61
N GLU A 143 8.51 -0.11 18.54
CA GLU A 143 7.53 0.87 18.04
C GLU A 143 6.20 0.21 17.62
N TRP A 144 6.24 -0.98 17.03
CA TRP A 144 5.02 -1.70 16.60
C TRP A 144 4.50 -2.68 17.65
N LYS A 145 5.36 -3.16 18.57
CA LYS A 145 4.93 -3.99 19.72
C LYS A 145 3.98 -3.25 20.67
N SER A 146 4.05 -1.92 20.71
CA SER A 146 3.09 -1.10 21.46
C SER A 146 1.67 -1.13 20.87
N ASN A 147 1.50 -1.67 19.65
CA ASN A 147 0.22 -1.69 18.96
C ASN A 147 -0.53 -3.02 19.21
N PRO A 148 -1.71 -3.00 19.85
CA PRO A 148 -2.47 -4.20 20.21
C PRO A 148 -2.78 -5.15 19.03
N CYS A 149 -2.79 -4.64 17.80
CA CYS A 149 -3.05 -5.48 16.61
C CYS A 149 -1.90 -6.45 16.28
N MET A 150 -0.66 -6.15 16.69
CA MET A 150 0.50 -6.99 16.38
C MET A 150 0.51 -8.30 17.17
N ASP A 151 0.13 -8.26 18.45
CA ASP A 151 0.03 -9.45 19.29
C ASP A 151 -0.98 -10.45 18.70
N THR A 152 -2.15 -9.98 18.28
CA THR A 152 -3.18 -10.81 17.64
C THR A 152 -2.73 -11.41 16.29
N CYS A 153 -1.89 -10.69 15.54
CA CYS A 153 -1.38 -11.16 14.24
C CYS A 153 -0.23 -12.16 14.32
N LEU A 154 0.58 -12.10 15.38
CA LEU A 154 1.67 -13.05 15.59
C LEU A 154 1.16 -14.31 16.27
N LEU A 155 0.17 -14.20 17.18
CA LEU A 155 -0.47 -15.34 17.83
C LEU A 155 -1.20 -16.27 16.84
N SER A 156 -1.78 -15.74 15.75
CA SER A 156 -2.42 -16.57 14.72
C SER A 156 -1.43 -17.41 13.90
N ARG A 157 -0.14 -17.05 13.82
CA ARG A 157 0.89 -17.88 13.16
C ARG A 157 1.36 -19.06 13.98
N TYR A 158 1.25 -18.98 15.31
CA TYR A 158 1.56 -20.13 16.17
C TYR A 158 0.48 -21.22 16.12
N GLN A 159 -0.68 -20.96 15.51
CA GLN A 159 -1.79 -21.93 15.42
C GLN A 159 -1.83 -22.71 14.08
N TYR A 160 -0.90 -22.48 13.15
CA TYR A 160 -0.86 -23.18 11.84
C TYR A 160 0.49 -23.81 11.47
N GLN A 161 1.37 -24.04 12.46
CA GLN A 161 2.63 -24.79 12.27
C GLN A 161 2.74 -26.04 13.17
N SER A 162 1.61 -26.67 13.52
CA SER A 162 1.55 -27.97 14.20
C SER A 162 0.93 -29.04 13.32
#